data_AF-A0AA37P6E4-F1
#
_entry.id   AF-A0AA37P6E4-F1
#
_cell.length_a   1.000
_cell.length_b   1.000
_cell.length_c   1.000
_cell.angle_alpha   90.00
_cell.angle_beta   90.00
_cell.angle_gamma   90.00
#
_symmetry.space_group_name_H-M   'P 1'
#
loop_
_entity.id
_entity.type
_entity.pdbx_description
1 polymer ?
#
loop_
_entity_poly.entity_id
_entity_poly.type
_entity_poly.pdbx_seq_one_letter_code
_entity_poly.pdbx_strand_id
1 'polypeptide(L)'
;MPHDIWPDLGLWSNTFGLVIAVIVCLAAFAVSRRPAPTAQSAAKKPKPSKSLTFRVDDIPIEHAENFDRNLQSVAELDESLRGAAVPFVRRSLERKDQAFMCATVLTTTRLSGKELCTRLSQASKDYHYSYSCDFDGITPMFEDVNGVAVDIIAVPGLGSHALGSWKSTNSDKVWLLDFLPHDVPNIRVLLYGYDTTLPGSLSKQSIEDLGGTLVERVVAFRARDGALIRARKRPDGAIADLAKACYALLFFGVPNLGLRNDQLRTLVQGQPNEALMHDLLVDNDSEASTFLKRLADQFSESCKNHYRVMSFFERMLSPTLEVCHSSTKLMAQV
;
A
#
# COMPACT_ATOMS: atom_id res chain seq x y z
N MET A 1 20.69 -48.51 -34.03
CA MET A 1 20.86 -49.48 -35.13
C MET A 1 20.18 -50.78 -34.74
N PRO A 2 19.53 -51.49 -35.68
CA PRO A 2 18.07 -51.49 -35.83
C PRO A 2 17.47 -52.91 -35.75
N HIS A 3 16.14 -53.05 -35.79
CA HIS A 3 15.43 -53.73 -36.90
C HIS A 3 13.93 -53.89 -36.62
N ASP A 4 13.16 -53.47 -37.62
CA ASP A 4 11.73 -53.65 -37.86
C ASP A 4 11.33 -55.13 -38.10
N ILE A 5 10.02 -55.42 -38.03
CA ILE A 5 9.16 -55.98 -39.12
C ILE A 5 7.97 -56.77 -38.53
N TRP A 6 6.76 -56.37 -38.94
CA TRP A 6 5.45 -57.05 -38.77
C TRP A 6 5.28 -58.25 -39.73
N PRO A 7 4.26 -59.13 -39.52
CA PRO A 7 3.12 -59.06 -40.45
C PRO A 7 1.73 -59.38 -39.87
N ASP A 8 0.74 -58.88 -40.59
CA ASP A 8 -0.73 -59.04 -40.49
C ASP A 8 -1.25 -60.49 -40.65
N LEU A 9 -2.42 -60.73 -40.05
CA LEU A 9 -3.58 -61.54 -40.50
C LEU A 9 -4.68 -61.25 -39.45
N GLY A 10 -5.82 -60.62 -39.72
CA GLY A 10 -6.79 -60.94 -40.76
C GLY A 10 -8.10 -61.38 -40.07
N LEU A 11 -8.99 -60.39 -39.87
CA LEU A 11 -10.44 -60.40 -39.56
C LEU A 11 -11.12 -61.73 -39.18
N TRP A 12 -12.01 -61.69 -38.18
CA TRP A 12 -13.37 -62.29 -38.12
C TRP A 12 -14.00 -61.95 -36.74
N SER A 13 -14.62 -60.77 -36.55
CA SER A 13 -15.58 -60.53 -35.43
C SER A 13 -16.33 -59.16 -35.45
N ASN A 14 -16.59 -58.57 -36.61
CA ASN A 14 -17.11 -57.18 -36.69
C ASN A 14 -18.60 -56.97 -36.42
N THR A 15 -19.39 -58.01 -36.13
CA THR A 15 -20.81 -57.85 -35.78
C THR A 15 -21.07 -57.87 -34.27
N PHE A 16 -20.32 -58.65 -33.50
CA PHE A 16 -20.46 -58.69 -32.03
C PHE A 16 -19.84 -57.48 -31.33
N GLY A 17 -18.72 -56.96 -31.83
CA GLY A 17 -18.06 -55.78 -31.24
C GLY A 17 -18.92 -54.50 -31.31
N LEU A 18 -19.66 -54.31 -32.40
CA LEU A 18 -20.53 -53.15 -32.59
C LEU A 18 -21.74 -53.16 -31.65
N VAL A 19 -22.35 -54.34 -31.42
CA VAL A 19 -23.49 -54.46 -30.49
C VAL A 19 -23.06 -54.24 -29.05
N ILE A 20 -21.90 -54.77 -28.65
CA ILE A 20 -21.35 -54.56 -27.30
C ILE A 20 -20.96 -53.09 -27.09
N ALA A 21 -20.32 -52.44 -28.08
CA ALA A 21 -19.95 -51.04 -27.99
C ALA A 21 -21.17 -50.11 -27.87
N VAL A 22 -22.25 -50.37 -28.61
CA VAL A 22 -23.48 -49.57 -28.54
C VAL A 22 -24.19 -49.75 -27.19
N ILE A 23 -24.24 -50.97 -26.64
CA ILE A 23 -24.86 -51.22 -25.32
C ILE A 23 -24.03 -50.56 -24.19
N VAL A 24 -22.70 -50.62 -24.25
CA VAL A 24 -21.82 -49.96 -23.26
C VAL A 24 -21.94 -48.43 -23.34
N CYS A 25 -22.00 -47.86 -24.55
CA CYS A 25 -22.19 -46.41 -24.72
C CYS A 25 -23.58 -45.94 -24.23
N LEU A 26 -24.65 -46.71 -24.47
CA LEU A 26 -25.99 -46.37 -23.99
C LEU A 26 -26.11 -46.51 -22.46
N ALA A 27 -25.47 -47.51 -21.86
CA ALA A 27 -25.39 -47.64 -20.40
C ALA A 27 -24.58 -46.51 -19.77
N ALA A 28 -23.44 -46.12 -20.37
CA ALA A 28 -22.65 -44.97 -19.92
C ALA A 28 -23.45 -43.66 -20.05
N PHE A 29 -24.23 -43.48 -21.12
CA PHE A 29 -25.04 -42.29 -21.31
C PHE A 29 -26.26 -42.23 -20.37
N ALA A 30 -26.85 -43.38 -20.03
CA ALA A 30 -27.94 -43.48 -19.05
C ALA A 30 -27.45 -43.29 -17.61
N VAL A 31 -26.23 -43.76 -17.26
CA VAL A 31 -25.62 -43.51 -15.95
C VAL A 31 -25.11 -42.07 -15.82
N SER A 32 -24.76 -41.41 -16.93
CA SER A 32 -24.42 -39.97 -16.99
C SER A 32 -25.62 -39.04 -16.90
N ARG A 33 -26.86 -39.58 -16.97
CA ARG A 33 -28.11 -38.83 -16.83
C ARG A 33 -28.83 -39.10 -15.51
N ARG A 34 -28.07 -39.33 -14.44
CA ARG A 34 -28.59 -39.01 -13.11
C ARG A 34 -28.69 -37.49 -13.03
N PRO A 35 -29.84 -36.90 -12.65
CA PRO A 35 -29.88 -35.48 -12.36
C PRO A 35 -28.80 -35.24 -11.30
N ALA A 36 -27.85 -34.35 -11.62
CA ALA A 36 -26.89 -33.89 -10.62
C ALA A 36 -27.69 -33.52 -9.37
N PRO A 37 -27.27 -33.93 -8.16
CA PRO A 37 -27.84 -33.32 -6.97
C PRO A 37 -27.73 -31.83 -7.20
N THR A 38 -28.87 -31.13 -7.17
CA THR A 38 -28.94 -29.68 -7.29
C THR A 38 -27.77 -29.17 -6.48
N ALA A 39 -26.80 -28.55 -7.15
CA ALA A 39 -25.72 -27.89 -6.46
C ALA A 39 -26.41 -26.83 -5.63
N GLN A 40 -26.72 -27.17 -4.38
CA GLN A 40 -26.85 -26.21 -3.32
C GLN A 40 -25.55 -25.43 -3.47
N SER A 41 -25.66 -24.22 -4.01
CA SER A 41 -24.62 -23.22 -3.97
C SER A 41 -24.06 -23.33 -2.57
N ALA A 42 -22.88 -23.95 -2.45
CA ALA A 42 -22.20 -24.03 -1.18
C ALA A 42 -21.99 -22.57 -0.83
N ALA A 43 -22.83 -22.04 0.05
CA ALA A 43 -22.82 -20.65 0.42
C ALA A 43 -21.37 -20.35 0.76
N LYS A 44 -20.71 -19.49 -0.04
CA LYS A 44 -19.31 -19.14 0.18
C LYS A 44 -19.20 -18.80 1.66
N LYS A 45 -18.40 -19.57 2.41
CA LYS A 45 -18.19 -19.30 3.84
C LYS A 45 -17.93 -17.79 3.97
N PRO A 46 -18.69 -17.08 4.82
CA PRO A 46 -18.58 -15.63 4.88
C PRO A 46 -17.14 -15.26 5.18
N LYS A 47 -16.57 -14.33 4.39
CA LYS A 47 -15.18 -13.89 4.58
C LYS A 47 -14.98 -13.50 6.04
N PRO A 48 -13.89 -13.93 6.69
CA PRO A 48 -13.59 -13.53 8.05
C PRO A 48 -13.49 -12.00 8.12
N SER A 49 -14.02 -11.43 9.19
CA SER A 49 -13.86 -10.00 9.48
C SER A 49 -12.38 -9.71 9.75
N LYS A 50 -11.88 -8.61 9.20
CA LYS A 50 -10.49 -8.18 9.38
C LYS A 50 -10.46 -6.77 9.96
N SER A 51 -9.40 -6.49 10.70
CA SER A 51 -9.12 -5.13 11.14
C SER A 51 -8.61 -4.29 9.98
N LEU A 52 -9.16 -3.09 9.84
CA LEU A 52 -8.88 -2.16 8.76
C LEU A 52 -8.76 -0.75 9.33
N THR A 53 -7.70 -0.05 8.92
CA THR A 53 -7.47 1.34 9.28
C THR A 53 -7.66 2.21 8.04
N PHE A 54 -8.38 3.31 8.19
CA PHE A 54 -8.64 4.27 7.12
C PHE A 54 -8.50 5.70 7.64
N ARG A 55 -8.23 6.62 6.72
CA ARG A 55 -8.22 8.06 6.94
C ARG A 55 -9.61 8.62 6.71
N VAL A 56 -10.04 9.50 7.61
CA VAL A 56 -11.13 10.45 7.36
C VAL A 56 -10.50 11.83 7.30
N ASP A 57 -10.73 12.53 6.21
CA ASP A 57 -10.12 13.82 5.92
C ASP A 57 -11.21 14.86 5.60
N ASP A 58 -10.82 16.12 5.55
CA ASP A 58 -11.70 17.28 5.33
C ASP A 58 -12.80 17.38 6.40
N ILE A 59 -12.47 17.03 7.65
CA ILE A 59 -13.35 17.16 8.81
C ILE A 59 -13.33 18.62 9.26
N PRO A 60 -14.42 19.41 9.17
CA PRO A 60 -14.42 20.78 9.66
C PRO A 60 -14.05 20.83 11.15
N ILE A 61 -13.29 21.84 11.59
CA ILE A 61 -12.82 21.95 12.98
C ILE A 61 -14.00 21.97 13.97
N GLU A 62 -15.13 22.56 13.59
CA GLU A 62 -16.36 22.57 14.39
C GLU A 62 -16.95 21.17 14.62
N HIS A 63 -16.58 20.18 13.80
CA HIS A 63 -17.02 18.79 13.98
C HIS A 63 -16.13 18.00 14.95
N ALA A 64 -15.01 18.55 15.44
CA ALA A 64 -14.02 17.81 16.22
C ALA A 64 -14.61 17.10 17.46
N GLU A 65 -15.38 17.82 18.27
CA GLU A 65 -16.00 17.28 19.50
C GLU A 65 -17.07 16.21 19.23
N ASN A 66 -17.66 16.26 18.04
CA ASN A 66 -18.77 15.41 17.64
C ASN A 66 -18.38 14.37 16.59
N PHE A 67 -17.09 14.30 16.23
CA PHE A 67 -16.62 13.51 15.10
C PHE A 67 -16.99 12.03 15.24
N ASP A 68 -16.76 11.44 16.42
CA ASP A 68 -17.04 10.02 16.67
C ASP A 68 -18.54 9.71 16.49
N ARG A 69 -19.41 10.61 16.97
CA ARG A 69 -20.86 10.50 16.80
C ARG A 69 -21.28 10.69 15.34
N ASN A 70 -20.74 11.70 14.67
CA ASN A 70 -21.04 11.99 13.27
C ASN A 70 -20.65 10.80 12.37
N LEU A 71 -19.46 10.23 12.59
CA LEU A 71 -18.99 9.06 11.84
C LEU A 71 -19.85 7.82 12.10
N GLN A 72 -20.28 7.63 13.35
CA GLN A 72 -21.22 6.56 13.70
C GLN A 72 -22.58 6.75 13.00
N SER A 73 -23.14 7.96 13.00
CA SER A 73 -24.35 8.30 12.24
C SER A 73 -24.20 8.03 10.75
N VAL A 74 -23.04 8.31 10.15
CA VAL A 74 -22.77 7.99 8.74
C VAL A 74 -22.82 6.48 8.48
N ALA A 75 -22.19 5.65 9.31
CA ALA A 75 -22.29 4.20 9.13
C ALA A 75 -23.71 3.68 9.34
N GLU A 76 -24.47 4.28 10.24
CA GLU A 76 -25.88 3.96 10.45
C GLU A 76 -26.78 4.38 9.29
N LEU A 77 -26.27 5.02 8.23
CA LEU A 77 -27.04 5.27 7.00
C LEU A 77 -26.85 4.16 5.94
N ASP A 78 -25.80 3.34 6.03
CA ASP A 78 -25.52 2.26 5.08
C ASP A 78 -25.85 0.88 5.67
N GLU A 79 -26.74 0.12 5.02
CA GLU A 79 -27.19 -1.19 5.50
C GLU A 79 -26.09 -2.23 5.67
N SER A 80 -25.00 -2.16 4.89
CA SER A 80 -23.88 -3.08 5.03
C SER A 80 -22.96 -2.74 6.20
N LEU A 81 -23.06 -1.51 6.70
CA LEU A 81 -22.35 -1.01 7.88
C LEU A 81 -23.24 -1.10 9.14
N ARG A 82 -24.57 -1.02 8.98
CA ARG A 82 -25.60 -1.27 10.02
C ARG A 82 -25.50 -2.71 10.55
N GLY A 83 -24.77 -2.91 11.64
CA GLY A 83 -24.62 -4.22 12.29
C GLY A 83 -23.19 -4.77 12.31
N ALA A 84 -22.21 -4.01 11.81
CA ALA A 84 -20.84 -4.18 12.27
C ALA A 84 -20.81 -3.77 13.75
N ALA A 85 -21.03 -4.72 14.66
CA ALA A 85 -21.00 -4.51 16.12
C ALA A 85 -19.59 -4.17 16.66
N VAL A 86 -18.71 -3.63 15.81
CA VAL A 86 -17.37 -3.16 16.18
C VAL A 86 -17.33 -1.65 15.97
N PRO A 87 -17.17 -0.85 17.03
CA PRO A 87 -17.19 0.60 16.92
C PRO A 87 -16.06 1.08 16.02
N PHE A 88 -16.30 2.15 15.28
CA PHE A 88 -15.20 2.95 14.75
C PHE A 88 -14.37 3.47 15.92
N VAL A 89 -13.12 3.04 15.99
CA VAL A 89 -12.19 3.49 17.02
C VAL A 89 -11.30 4.55 16.40
N ARG A 90 -11.54 5.80 16.78
CA ARG A 90 -10.64 6.91 16.43
C ARG A 90 -9.29 6.70 17.10
N ARG A 91 -8.25 6.62 16.27
CA ARG A 91 -6.85 6.43 16.67
C ARG A 91 -6.12 7.77 16.78
N SER A 92 -6.48 8.72 15.94
CA SER A 92 -6.02 10.12 15.99
C SER A 92 -7.07 11.06 15.42
N LEU A 93 -6.99 12.34 15.78
CA LEU A 93 -7.75 13.43 15.19
C LEU A 93 -6.94 14.70 15.34
N GLU A 94 -6.21 15.02 14.29
CA GLU A 94 -5.20 16.07 14.28
C GLU A 94 -5.55 17.16 13.28
N ARG A 95 -5.03 18.38 13.49
CA ARG A 95 -5.25 19.46 12.54
C ARG A 95 -4.53 19.18 11.23
N LYS A 96 -5.23 19.42 10.12
CA LYS A 96 -4.65 19.43 8.77
C LYS A 96 -4.30 20.85 8.35
N ASP A 97 -5.17 21.79 8.67
CA ASP A 97 -4.97 23.22 8.50
C ASP A 97 -5.89 24.02 9.44
N GLN A 98 -6.05 25.33 9.17
CA GLN A 98 -6.85 26.26 9.96
C GLN A 98 -8.37 26.03 9.88
N ALA A 99 -8.85 25.21 8.94
CA ALA A 99 -10.28 24.95 8.73
C ALA A 99 -10.63 23.46 8.92
N PHE A 100 -9.69 22.56 8.65
CA PHE A 100 -9.94 21.13 8.60
C PHE A 100 -9.02 20.30 9.51
N MET A 101 -9.58 19.18 9.94
CA MET A 101 -8.94 18.11 10.70
C MET A 101 -8.86 16.84 9.86
N CYS A 102 -7.97 15.95 10.28
CA CYS A 102 -7.75 14.63 9.71
C CYS A 102 -7.74 13.60 10.83
N ALA A 103 -8.50 12.52 10.67
CA ALA A 103 -8.58 11.43 11.61
C ALA A 103 -8.05 10.12 11.01
N THR A 104 -7.38 9.33 11.84
CA THR A 104 -7.11 7.92 11.55
C THR A 104 -8.08 7.06 12.34
N VAL A 105 -8.82 6.19 11.67
CA VAL A 105 -9.89 5.38 12.28
C VAL A 105 -9.64 3.89 12.02
N LEU A 106 -9.80 3.09 13.07
CA LEU A 106 -9.76 1.63 13.04
C LEU A 106 -11.17 1.06 13.09
N THR A 107 -11.44 0.03 12.30
CA THR A 107 -12.68 -0.74 12.36
C THR A 107 -12.42 -2.20 12.03
N THR A 108 -13.37 -3.07 12.37
CA THR A 108 -13.38 -4.45 11.89
C THR A 108 -14.49 -4.61 10.86
N THR A 109 -14.13 -5.04 9.65
CA THR A 109 -15.08 -5.16 8.55
C THR A 109 -14.79 -6.39 7.68
N ARG A 110 -15.80 -6.86 6.95
CA ARG A 110 -15.64 -7.85 5.87
C ARG A 110 -15.38 -7.20 4.51
N LEU A 111 -15.54 -5.87 4.42
CA LEU A 111 -15.37 -5.10 3.20
C LEU A 111 -13.88 -4.97 2.84
N SER A 112 -13.62 -4.72 1.55
CA SER A 112 -12.30 -4.20 1.15
C SER A 112 -12.17 -2.74 1.58
N GLY A 113 -10.94 -2.22 1.64
CA GLY A 113 -10.73 -0.81 2.00
C GLY A 113 -11.44 0.14 1.04
N LYS A 114 -11.28 -0.08 -0.27
CA LYS A 114 -11.97 0.69 -1.31
C LYS A 114 -13.50 0.63 -1.18
N GLU A 115 -14.05 -0.55 -0.89
CA GLU A 115 -15.50 -0.71 -0.71
C GLU A 115 -16.01 0.04 0.53
N LEU A 116 -15.29 -0.06 1.66
CA LEU A 116 -15.63 0.69 2.87
C LEU A 116 -15.63 2.20 2.63
N CYS A 117 -14.55 2.75 2.06
CA CYS A 117 -14.47 4.18 1.78
C CYS A 117 -15.53 4.64 0.78
N THR A 118 -15.83 3.84 -0.25
CA THR A 118 -16.90 4.16 -1.22
C THR A 118 -18.26 4.31 -0.54
N ARG A 119 -18.59 3.38 0.36
CA ARG A 119 -19.86 3.40 1.09
C ARG A 119 -19.95 4.56 2.09
N LEU A 120 -18.88 4.79 2.84
CA LEU A 120 -18.81 5.92 3.76
C LEU A 120 -18.99 7.25 3.02
N SER A 121 -18.30 7.45 1.89
CA SER A 121 -18.47 8.65 1.06
C SER A 121 -19.90 8.81 0.50
N GLN A 122 -20.57 7.71 0.15
CA GLN A 122 -21.95 7.74 -0.33
C GLN A 122 -22.95 8.08 0.78
N ALA A 123 -22.68 7.61 2.00
CA ALA A 123 -23.51 7.84 3.18
C ALA A 123 -23.29 9.23 3.82
N SER A 124 -22.09 9.82 3.67
CA SER A 124 -21.70 11.06 4.37
C SER A 124 -22.01 12.35 3.61
N LYS A 125 -23.02 12.37 2.74
CA LYS A 125 -23.32 13.53 1.87
C LYS A 125 -23.50 14.83 2.64
N ASP A 126 -24.05 14.76 3.85
CA ASP A 126 -24.32 15.92 4.70
C ASP A 126 -23.09 16.41 5.49
N TYR A 127 -22.03 15.60 5.59
CA TYR A 127 -20.83 15.92 6.39
C TYR A 127 -19.61 16.32 5.55
N HIS A 128 -19.63 16.08 4.23
CA HIS A 128 -18.53 16.38 3.30
C HIS A 128 -17.15 15.79 3.66
N TYR A 129 -17.10 14.76 4.51
CA TYR A 129 -15.87 14.04 4.80
C TYR A 129 -15.36 13.27 3.59
N SER A 130 -14.05 13.19 3.43
CA SER A 130 -13.39 12.30 2.47
C SER A 130 -12.78 11.09 3.19
N TYR A 131 -12.82 9.93 2.53
CA TYR A 131 -12.37 8.67 3.13
C TYR A 131 -11.34 8.01 2.24
N SER A 132 -10.23 7.55 2.82
CA SER A 132 -9.19 6.84 2.07
C SER A 132 -8.59 5.70 2.88
N CYS A 133 -8.38 4.55 2.24
CA CYS A 133 -7.56 3.48 2.81
C CYS A 133 -6.11 3.56 2.36
N ASP A 134 -5.78 4.35 1.34
CA ASP A 134 -4.45 4.38 0.72
C ASP A 134 -3.53 5.43 1.38
N PHE A 135 -4.13 6.40 2.09
CA PHE A 135 -3.42 7.48 2.80
C PHE A 135 -2.57 8.37 1.89
N ASP A 136 -2.98 8.57 0.63
CA ASP A 136 -2.27 9.44 -0.32
C ASP A 136 -2.16 10.88 0.18
N GLY A 137 -0.98 11.49 0.02
CA GLY A 137 -0.63 12.81 0.55
C GLY A 137 -0.27 12.80 2.04
N ILE A 138 -0.22 14.00 2.63
CA ILE A 138 0.13 14.18 4.05
C ILE A 138 -1.07 13.83 4.93
N THR A 139 -0.83 12.95 5.90
CA THR A 139 -1.77 12.57 6.97
C THR A 139 -1.15 12.94 8.31
N PRO A 140 -1.69 13.95 9.02
CA PRO A 140 -1.32 14.23 10.40
C PRO A 140 -1.74 13.07 11.31
N MET A 141 -0.77 12.45 11.98
CA MET A 141 -0.97 11.24 12.77
C MET A 141 -1.03 11.56 14.26
N PHE A 142 -0.20 12.48 14.73
CA PHE A 142 -0.09 12.86 16.13
C PHE A 142 0.46 14.27 16.27
N GLU A 143 -0.05 15.06 17.21
CA GLU A 143 0.52 16.33 17.62
C GLU A 143 0.63 16.39 19.15
N ASP A 144 1.83 16.66 19.67
CA ASP A 144 2.02 16.76 21.12
C ASP A 144 1.29 17.99 21.69
N VAL A 145 0.40 17.75 22.66
CA VAL A 145 -0.38 18.79 23.36
C VAL A 145 0.48 19.80 24.11
N ASN A 146 1.73 19.43 24.45
CA ASN A 146 2.69 20.31 25.12
C ASN A 146 3.43 21.24 24.16
N GLY A 147 3.12 21.16 22.86
CA GLY A 147 3.69 21.98 21.80
C GLY A 147 4.70 21.23 20.94
N VAL A 148 4.79 21.67 19.68
CA VAL A 148 5.60 21.02 18.64
C VAL A 148 6.90 21.78 18.41
N ALA A 149 8.02 21.12 18.65
CA ALA A 149 9.35 21.61 18.29
C ALA A 149 9.82 21.07 16.92
N VAL A 150 9.40 19.85 16.57
CA VAL A 150 9.88 19.14 15.37
C VAL A 150 8.73 18.41 14.66
N ASP A 151 8.72 18.51 13.33
CA ASP A 151 7.91 17.66 12.46
C ASP A 151 8.70 16.39 12.09
N ILE A 152 8.16 15.21 12.37
CA ILE A 152 8.66 13.93 11.87
C ILE A 152 7.79 13.51 10.70
N ILE A 153 8.38 13.46 9.50
CA ILE A 153 7.67 13.05 8.27
C ILE A 153 8.11 11.63 7.90
N ALA A 154 7.19 10.68 8.03
CA ALA A 154 7.40 9.28 7.66
C ALA A 154 7.02 9.04 6.20
N VAL A 155 7.96 8.49 5.42
CA VAL A 155 7.78 8.19 4.00
C VAL A 155 7.91 6.67 3.79
N PRO A 156 6.89 5.99 3.23
CA PRO A 156 6.95 4.56 2.98
C PRO A 156 7.88 4.23 1.81
N GLY A 157 8.35 2.98 1.77
CA GLY A 157 9.09 2.45 0.63
C GLY A 157 8.22 2.31 -0.62
N LEU A 158 8.89 2.17 -1.76
CA LEU A 158 8.26 1.92 -3.05
C LEU A 158 7.33 0.70 -3.01
N GLY A 159 6.16 0.80 -3.67
CA GLY A 159 5.19 -0.31 -3.75
C GLY A 159 4.57 -0.72 -2.42
N SER A 160 4.82 0.04 -1.35
CA SER A 160 4.36 -0.24 0.00
C SER A 160 3.17 0.63 0.36
N HIS A 161 2.29 0.11 1.21
CA HIS A 161 1.17 0.87 1.74
C HIS A 161 1.66 1.88 2.78
N ALA A 162 1.22 3.13 2.71
CA ALA A 162 1.73 4.21 3.57
C ALA A 162 1.62 3.91 5.06
N LEU A 163 0.40 3.69 5.58
CA LEU A 163 0.22 3.31 6.98
C LEU A 163 0.77 1.90 7.28
N GLY A 164 0.54 0.94 6.37
CA GLY A 164 0.91 -0.45 6.54
C GLY A 164 2.41 -0.69 6.71
N SER A 165 3.26 0.18 6.13
CA SER A 165 4.72 0.13 6.28
C SER A 165 5.18 0.30 7.74
N TRP A 166 4.33 0.90 8.58
CA TRP A 166 4.61 1.19 9.98
C TRP A 166 3.71 0.42 10.93
N LYS A 167 2.87 -0.49 10.41
CA LYS A 167 1.93 -1.30 11.19
C LYS A 167 2.57 -2.64 11.54
N SER A 168 2.34 -3.10 12.77
CA SER A 168 2.70 -4.45 13.19
C SER A 168 2.02 -5.50 12.32
N THR A 169 2.75 -6.56 11.96
CA THR A 169 2.20 -7.70 11.20
C THR A 169 1.21 -8.53 12.03
N ASN A 170 1.34 -8.49 13.37
CA ASN A 170 0.60 -9.35 14.30
C ASN A 170 -0.40 -8.59 15.18
N SER A 171 -0.55 -7.27 15.01
CA SER A 171 -1.46 -6.46 15.82
C SER A 171 -1.93 -5.21 15.08
N ASP A 172 -2.87 -4.48 15.68
CA ASP A 172 -3.37 -3.22 15.14
C ASP A 172 -2.52 -1.99 15.50
N LYS A 173 -1.36 -2.23 16.11
CA LYS A 173 -0.44 -1.18 16.53
C LYS A 173 0.33 -0.61 15.34
N VAL A 174 0.43 0.71 15.30
CA VAL A 174 1.17 1.47 14.28
C VAL A 174 2.29 2.22 15.00
N TRP A 175 3.55 1.96 14.64
CA TRP A 175 4.72 2.51 15.34
C TRP A 175 4.67 4.03 15.50
N LEU A 176 4.32 4.73 14.41
CA LEU A 176 4.18 6.18 14.35
C LEU A 176 3.13 6.77 15.30
N LEU A 177 2.08 6.00 15.65
CA LEU A 177 0.99 6.43 16.51
C LEU A 177 1.14 5.94 17.95
N ASP A 178 1.51 4.67 18.11
CA ASP A 178 1.40 3.95 19.38
C ASP A 178 2.68 3.96 20.21
N PHE A 179 3.84 4.23 19.60
CA PHE A 179 5.14 4.08 20.27
C PHE A 179 6.00 5.32 20.15
N LEU A 180 6.23 5.82 18.93
CA LEU A 180 7.09 6.98 18.67
C LEU A 180 6.75 8.21 19.55
N PRO A 181 5.47 8.58 19.76
CA PRO A 181 5.13 9.70 20.64
C PRO A 181 5.53 9.53 22.11
N HIS A 182 5.70 8.30 22.58
CA HIS A 182 6.11 8.02 23.97
C HIS A 182 7.64 8.14 24.12
N ASP A 183 8.37 7.81 23.06
CA ASP A 183 9.84 7.81 23.06
C ASP A 183 10.40 9.21 22.81
N VAL A 184 9.66 10.05 22.08
CA VAL A 184 10.11 11.40 21.67
C VAL A 184 8.99 12.41 21.93
N PRO A 185 9.13 13.29 22.95
CA PRO A 185 8.16 14.33 23.23
C PRO A 185 8.34 15.55 22.32
N ASN A 186 7.37 16.47 22.35
CA ASN A 186 7.36 17.75 21.64
C ASN A 186 7.45 17.61 20.10
N ILE A 187 6.81 16.58 19.56
CA ILE A 187 6.81 16.29 18.13
C ILE A 187 5.42 16.39 17.52
N ARG A 188 5.42 16.58 16.21
CA ARG A 188 4.29 16.24 15.35
C ARG A 188 4.70 15.14 14.40
N VAL A 189 3.85 14.14 14.24
CA VAL A 189 4.09 13.02 13.32
C VAL A 189 3.19 13.17 12.11
N LEU A 190 3.80 13.22 10.94
CA LEU A 190 3.15 13.29 9.63
C LEU A 190 3.49 12.04 8.84
N LEU A 191 2.49 11.37 8.27
CA LEU A 191 2.67 10.28 7.32
C LEU A 191 2.47 10.83 5.90
N TYR A 192 3.42 10.57 5.00
CA TYR A 192 3.26 10.87 3.58
C TYR A 192 2.95 9.59 2.80
N GLY A 193 1.78 9.49 2.19
CA GLY A 193 1.48 8.46 1.21
C GLY A 193 1.67 8.94 -0.22
N TYR A 194 2.06 8.03 -1.10
CA TYR A 194 2.17 8.24 -2.54
C TYR A 194 1.98 6.90 -3.26
N ASP A 195 1.36 6.93 -4.45
CA ASP A 195 1.13 5.70 -5.21
C ASP A 195 2.37 5.32 -6.03
N THR A 196 3.02 4.25 -5.60
CA THR A 196 4.06 3.57 -6.36
C THR A 196 3.77 2.09 -6.52
N THR A 197 2.48 1.74 -6.64
CA THR A 197 2.07 0.40 -7.05
C THR A 197 2.87 0.00 -8.29
N LEU A 198 3.53 -1.16 -8.23
CA LEU A 198 4.40 -1.64 -9.30
C LEU A 198 3.62 -2.30 -10.45
N PRO A 199 2.85 -3.37 -10.21
CA PRO A 199 2.12 -4.03 -11.30
C PRO A 199 0.91 -3.22 -11.74
N GLY A 200 0.78 -3.02 -13.05
CA GLY A 200 -0.34 -2.32 -13.67
C GLY A 200 -0.30 -0.79 -13.48
N SER A 201 0.85 -0.24 -13.08
CA SER A 201 1.01 1.20 -12.91
C SER A 201 0.94 1.92 -14.25
N LEU A 202 0.25 3.05 -14.28
CA LEU A 202 0.28 3.96 -15.43
C LEU A 202 1.22 5.16 -15.20
N SER A 203 1.87 5.22 -14.04
CA SER A 203 2.79 6.31 -13.70
C SER A 203 4.08 6.20 -14.49
N LYS A 204 4.60 7.35 -14.93
CA LYS A 204 5.93 7.51 -15.55
C LYS A 204 6.89 8.29 -14.64
N GLN A 205 6.51 8.49 -13.39
CA GLN A 205 7.28 9.32 -12.47
C GLN A 205 8.64 8.70 -12.18
N SER A 206 9.67 9.52 -12.30
CA SER A 206 11.03 9.21 -11.86
C SER A 206 11.17 9.41 -10.34
N ILE A 207 12.31 8.98 -9.78
CA ILE A 207 12.67 9.25 -8.38
C ILE A 207 12.71 10.77 -8.11
N GLU A 208 13.19 11.55 -9.08
CA GLU A 208 13.25 13.01 -8.99
C GLU A 208 11.84 13.63 -8.95
N ASP A 209 10.91 13.14 -9.78
CA ASP A 209 9.50 13.60 -9.77
C ASP A 209 8.80 13.28 -8.43
N LEU A 210 9.04 12.08 -7.89
CA LEU A 210 8.50 11.65 -6.60
C LEU A 210 9.06 12.52 -5.47
N GLY A 211 10.38 12.77 -5.47
CA GLY A 211 11.04 13.65 -4.51
C GLY A 211 10.53 15.09 -4.58
N GLY A 212 10.38 15.64 -5.79
CA GLY A 212 9.80 16.97 -6.01
C GLY A 212 8.38 17.08 -5.47
N THR A 213 7.53 16.09 -5.78
CA THR A 213 6.15 16.04 -5.29
C THR A 213 6.09 16.00 -3.75
N LEU A 214 6.95 15.20 -3.10
CA LEU A 214 7.03 15.17 -1.64
C LEU A 214 7.35 16.56 -1.07
N VAL A 215 8.37 17.23 -1.60
CA VAL A 215 8.77 18.56 -1.15
C VAL A 215 7.63 19.57 -1.31
N GLU A 216 6.96 19.57 -2.46
CA GLU A 216 5.80 20.44 -2.71
C GLU A 216 4.67 20.20 -1.70
N ARG A 217 4.37 18.93 -1.41
CA ARG A 217 3.31 18.56 -0.45
C ARG A 217 3.65 18.99 0.97
N VAL A 218 4.90 18.84 1.40
CA VAL A 218 5.37 19.28 2.72
C VAL A 218 5.32 20.81 2.84
N VAL A 219 5.81 21.53 1.83
CA VAL A 219 5.76 22.99 1.78
C VAL A 219 4.30 23.48 1.83
N ALA A 220 3.42 22.89 1.03
CA ALA A 220 2.01 23.24 1.00
C ALA A 220 1.31 22.97 2.35
N PHE A 221 1.61 21.84 2.99
CA PHE A 221 1.07 21.50 4.31
C PHE A 221 1.46 22.55 5.36
N ARG A 222 2.77 22.83 5.49
CA ARG A 222 3.29 23.82 6.45
C ARG A 222 2.78 25.23 6.19
N ALA A 223 2.52 25.59 4.93
CA ALA A 223 1.95 26.89 4.57
C ALA A 223 0.49 27.05 5.03
N ARG A 224 -0.32 25.99 4.95
CA ARG A 224 -1.72 25.99 5.36
C ARG A 224 -1.91 25.90 6.87
N ASP A 225 -1.02 25.18 7.53
CA ASP A 225 -0.98 25.05 8.98
C ASP A 225 -0.57 26.35 9.71
N GLY A 226 -0.03 27.33 8.98
CA GLY A 226 0.41 28.61 9.54
C GLY A 226 1.86 28.59 10.07
N ALA A 227 2.48 27.41 10.14
CA ALA A 227 3.90 27.24 10.49
C ALA A 227 4.84 27.98 9.51
N LEU A 228 4.43 28.19 8.25
CA LEU A 228 5.22 28.85 7.21
C LEU A 228 4.79 30.30 6.87
N ILE A 229 4.11 31.01 7.77
CA ILE A 229 3.71 32.43 7.51
C ILE A 229 4.93 33.35 7.25
N ARG A 230 6.14 32.95 7.66
CA ARG A 230 7.38 33.73 7.43
C ARG A 230 8.14 33.45 6.13
N ALA A 231 7.86 32.35 5.41
CA ALA A 231 8.60 32.01 4.17
C ALA A 231 7.84 32.35 2.88
N ARG A 232 6.68 33.01 2.97
CA ARG A 232 5.84 33.40 1.82
C ARG A 232 6.47 34.46 0.89
N LYS A 233 7.77 34.74 0.96
CA LYS A 233 8.38 35.77 0.11
C LYS A 233 8.88 35.28 -1.24
N ARG A 234 9.21 34.00 -1.47
CA ARG A 234 9.57 33.46 -2.81
C ARG A 234 9.33 31.94 -2.94
N PRO A 235 8.61 31.46 -3.97
CA PRO A 235 8.47 30.02 -4.27
C PRO A 235 9.83 29.31 -4.39
N ASP A 236 10.80 29.97 -5.04
CA ASP A 236 12.15 29.44 -5.25
C ASP A 236 12.96 29.28 -3.94
N GLY A 237 12.53 29.94 -2.86
CA GLY A 237 13.17 29.86 -1.55
C GLY A 237 12.62 28.74 -0.66
N ALA A 238 11.40 28.25 -0.92
CA ALA A 238 10.73 27.32 -0.01
C ALA A 238 11.43 25.97 0.10
N ILE A 239 12.02 25.48 -1.00
CA ILE A 239 12.82 24.25 -1.02
C ILE A 239 14.11 24.44 -0.21
N ALA A 240 14.82 25.55 -0.43
CA ALA A 240 16.03 25.88 0.31
C ALA A 240 15.74 26.09 1.81
N ASP A 241 14.61 26.68 2.16
CA ASP A 241 14.16 26.86 3.53
C ASP A 241 13.78 25.53 4.18
N LEU A 242 13.15 24.61 3.43
CA LEU A 242 12.87 23.25 3.91
C LEU A 242 14.17 22.48 4.16
N ALA A 243 15.14 22.56 3.26
CA ALA A 243 16.44 21.93 3.42
C ALA A 243 17.18 22.46 4.67
N LYS A 244 17.14 23.77 4.92
CA LYS A 244 17.70 24.38 6.14
C LYS A 244 16.94 23.99 7.41
N ALA A 245 15.65 23.72 7.30
CA ALA A 245 14.81 23.29 8.41
C ALA A 245 14.88 21.76 8.66
N CYS A 246 15.57 21.01 7.80
CA CYS A 246 15.77 19.58 7.99
C CYS A 246 16.91 19.35 8.97
N TYR A 247 16.59 18.80 10.14
CA TYR A 247 17.58 18.55 11.20
C TYR A 247 18.24 17.17 11.09
N ALA A 248 17.52 16.18 10.55
CA ALA A 248 17.99 14.81 10.44
C ALA A 248 17.24 14.05 9.34
N LEU A 249 17.92 13.06 8.77
CA LEU A 249 17.37 12.09 7.82
C LEU A 249 17.61 10.69 8.39
N LEU A 250 16.55 9.89 8.47
CA LEU A 250 16.60 8.51 8.94
C LEU A 250 16.21 7.58 7.79
N PHE A 251 17.07 6.60 7.48
CA PHE A 251 16.87 5.67 6.38
C PHE A 251 16.73 4.24 6.91
N PHE A 252 15.69 3.54 6.45
CA PHE A 252 15.42 2.15 6.81
C PHE A 252 15.54 1.29 5.56
N GLY A 253 16.60 0.48 5.47
CA GLY A 253 16.76 -0.50 4.38
C GLY A 253 16.73 0.09 2.96
N VAL A 254 17.15 1.35 2.77
CA VAL A 254 17.08 2.03 1.47
C VAL A 254 18.16 1.46 0.54
N PRO A 255 17.82 1.01 -0.68
CA PRO A 255 18.75 0.40 -1.61
C PRO A 255 19.63 1.45 -2.31
N ASN A 256 20.42 2.21 -1.54
CA ASN A 256 21.28 3.28 -2.06
C ASN A 256 22.37 2.77 -3.03
N LEU A 257 22.68 1.48 -2.97
CA LEU A 257 23.62 0.80 -3.88
C LEU A 257 22.91 -0.05 -4.94
N GLY A 258 21.61 0.20 -5.12
CA GLY A 258 20.75 -0.58 -6.01
C GLY A 258 20.11 -1.78 -5.31
N LEU A 259 19.05 -2.26 -5.93
CA LEU A 259 18.26 -3.40 -5.47
C LEU A 259 18.53 -4.60 -6.37
N ARG A 260 18.87 -5.74 -5.77
CA ARG A 260 19.01 -7.00 -6.51
C ARG A 260 17.70 -7.76 -6.47
N ASN A 261 16.85 -7.55 -7.48
CA ASN A 261 15.62 -8.30 -7.63
C ASN A 261 15.17 -8.36 -9.11
N ASP A 262 15.51 -9.46 -9.78
CA ASP A 262 15.20 -9.64 -11.21
C ASP A 262 13.69 -9.78 -11.47
N GLN A 263 12.93 -10.28 -10.49
CA GLN A 263 11.47 -10.42 -10.60
C GLN A 263 10.79 -9.06 -10.78
N LEU A 264 11.35 -8.00 -10.21
CA LEU A 264 10.81 -6.64 -10.38
C LEU A 264 10.90 -6.17 -11.83
N ARG A 265 11.95 -6.55 -12.58
CA ARG A 265 12.05 -6.24 -14.02
C ARG A 265 10.89 -6.87 -14.78
N THR A 266 10.64 -8.15 -14.53
CA THR A 266 9.54 -8.88 -15.16
C THR A 266 8.18 -8.29 -14.78
N LEU A 267 8.02 -7.83 -13.54
CA LEU A 267 6.76 -7.30 -13.03
C LEU A 267 6.32 -6.00 -13.70
N VAL A 268 7.26 -5.18 -14.17
CA VAL A 268 6.99 -3.89 -14.82
C VAL A 268 7.28 -3.88 -16.32
N GLN A 269 7.65 -5.02 -16.91
CA GLN A 269 8.07 -5.09 -18.30
C GLN A 269 6.98 -4.54 -19.24
N GLY A 270 7.34 -3.55 -20.07
CA GLY A 270 6.43 -2.89 -20.99
C GLY A 270 5.45 -1.92 -20.34
N GLN A 271 5.57 -1.65 -19.04
CA GLN A 271 4.73 -0.71 -18.32
C GLN A 271 5.36 0.69 -18.26
N PRO A 272 4.55 1.75 -18.14
CA PRO A 272 5.04 3.13 -18.04
C PRO A 272 6.08 3.39 -16.93
N ASN A 273 6.07 2.61 -15.84
CA ASN A 273 6.97 2.73 -14.70
C ASN A 273 8.26 1.89 -14.83
N GLU A 274 8.52 1.27 -15.98
CA GLU A 274 9.71 0.44 -16.19
C GLU A 274 11.02 1.20 -15.96
N ALA A 275 11.08 2.48 -16.38
CA ALA A 275 12.24 3.34 -16.17
C ALA A 275 12.59 3.52 -14.67
N LEU A 276 11.56 3.65 -13.81
CA LEU A 276 11.75 3.75 -12.36
C LEU A 276 12.43 2.50 -11.79
N MET A 277 12.07 1.30 -12.28
CA MET A 277 12.72 0.06 -11.84
C MET A 277 14.12 -0.07 -12.42
N HIS A 278 14.31 0.34 -13.67
CA HIS A 278 15.63 0.34 -14.29
C HIS A 278 16.62 1.20 -13.48
N ASP A 279 16.20 2.36 -12.99
CA ASP A 279 17.05 3.23 -12.17
C ASP A 279 17.38 2.60 -10.81
N LEU A 280 16.46 1.84 -10.21
CA LEU A 280 16.66 1.23 -8.88
C LEU A 280 17.43 -0.09 -8.88
N LEU A 281 17.36 -0.86 -9.96
CA LEU A 281 17.89 -2.22 -10.00
C LEU A 281 19.36 -2.24 -10.40
N VAL A 282 20.13 -3.13 -9.79
CA VAL A 282 21.50 -3.40 -10.22
C VAL A 282 21.54 -4.12 -11.57
N ASP A 283 22.64 -3.99 -12.29
CA ASP A 283 22.88 -4.74 -13.50
C ASP A 283 23.37 -6.18 -13.23
N ASN A 284 23.72 -6.91 -14.29
CA ASN A 284 24.18 -8.30 -14.22
C ASN A 284 25.49 -8.44 -13.43
N ASP A 285 26.30 -7.39 -13.40
CA ASP A 285 27.57 -7.35 -12.66
C ASP A 285 27.39 -6.87 -11.22
N SER A 286 26.13 -6.69 -10.79
CA SER A 286 25.75 -6.18 -9.46
C SER A 286 26.07 -4.72 -9.23
N GLU A 287 26.27 -3.96 -10.29
CA GLU A 287 26.59 -2.55 -10.22
C GLU A 287 25.31 -1.71 -10.18
N ALA A 288 25.35 -0.66 -9.36
CA ALA A 288 24.27 0.32 -9.32
C ALA A 288 24.15 1.06 -10.66
N SER A 289 22.93 1.44 -11.01
CA SER A 289 22.66 2.24 -12.21
C SER A 289 23.45 3.56 -12.19
N THR A 290 23.75 4.11 -13.38
CA THR A 290 24.39 5.43 -13.50
C THR A 290 23.59 6.51 -12.78
N PHE A 291 22.26 6.41 -12.78
CA PHE A 291 21.38 7.30 -12.04
C PHE A 291 21.64 7.22 -10.53
N LEU A 292 21.63 6.01 -9.94
CA LEU A 292 21.85 5.85 -8.50
C LEU A 292 23.26 6.26 -8.08
N LYS A 293 24.28 5.96 -8.89
CA LYS A 293 25.66 6.42 -8.64
C LYS A 293 25.72 7.95 -8.56
N ARG A 294 25.14 8.63 -9.54
CA ARG A 294 25.03 10.10 -9.55
C ARG A 294 24.27 10.64 -8.33
N LEU A 295 23.14 10.02 -8.00
CA LEU A 295 22.30 10.44 -6.87
C LEU A 295 23.04 10.27 -5.53
N ALA A 296 23.76 9.18 -5.36
CA ALA A 296 24.57 8.93 -4.16
C ALA A 296 25.70 9.98 -4.02
N ASP A 297 26.40 10.31 -5.11
CA ASP A 297 27.43 11.34 -5.11
C ASP A 297 26.87 12.72 -4.75
N GLN A 298 25.74 13.10 -5.37
CA GLN A 298 25.05 14.36 -5.09
C GLN A 298 24.56 14.45 -3.65
N PHE A 299 23.97 13.37 -3.13
CA PHE A 299 23.53 13.30 -1.75
C PHE A 299 24.69 13.43 -0.77
N SER A 300 25.79 12.72 -1.03
CA SER A 300 27.01 12.77 -0.22
C SER A 300 27.57 14.19 -0.15
N GLU A 301 27.76 14.85 -1.30
CA GLU A 301 28.27 16.22 -1.34
C GLU A 301 27.30 17.23 -0.69
N SER A 302 25.99 17.06 -0.88
CA SER A 302 24.99 17.95 -0.26
C SER A 302 24.93 17.80 1.27
N CYS A 303 25.14 16.59 1.79
CA CYS A 303 25.09 16.31 3.23
C CYS A 303 26.44 16.53 3.93
N LYS A 304 27.53 16.61 3.18
CA LYS A 304 28.89 16.77 3.68
C LYS A 304 28.97 17.98 4.61
N ASN A 305 29.51 17.77 5.80
CA ASN A 305 29.64 18.78 6.86
C ASN A 305 28.32 19.35 7.42
N HIS A 306 27.16 18.90 6.95
CA HIS A 306 25.85 19.33 7.46
C HIS A 306 25.25 18.33 8.44
N TYR A 307 25.46 17.03 8.19
CA TYR A 307 24.91 15.96 9.03
C TYR A 307 26.01 15.06 9.58
N ARG A 308 25.82 14.60 10.82
CA ARG A 308 26.60 13.49 11.38
C ARG A 308 26.00 12.18 10.87
N VAL A 309 26.80 11.39 10.18
CA VAL A 309 26.37 10.09 9.65
C VAL A 309 26.56 9.00 10.72
N MET A 310 25.49 8.25 10.98
CA MET A 310 25.51 7.03 11.78
C MET A 310 24.86 5.91 10.97
N SER A 311 25.45 4.72 10.99
CA SER A 311 24.98 3.57 10.21
C SER A 311 24.81 2.35 11.10
N PHE A 312 23.68 1.68 10.92
CA PHE A 312 23.36 0.41 11.55
C PHE A 312 23.06 -0.59 10.44
N PHE A 313 23.47 -1.83 10.62
CA PHE A 313 23.24 -2.89 9.63
C PHE A 313 22.76 -4.15 10.33
N GLU A 314 21.88 -4.88 9.64
CA GLU A 314 21.45 -6.20 10.07
C GLU A 314 22.60 -7.20 9.91
N ARG A 315 22.72 -8.12 10.87
CA ARG A 315 23.71 -9.20 10.81
C ARG A 315 23.15 -10.52 10.27
N MET A 316 21.85 -10.55 9.98
CA MET A 316 21.11 -11.70 9.49
C MET A 316 20.50 -11.36 8.14
N LEU A 317 20.34 -12.36 7.27
CA LEU A 317 19.68 -12.18 5.98
C LEU A 317 18.18 -11.99 6.17
N SER A 318 17.61 -11.08 5.40
CA SER A 318 16.17 -10.85 5.33
C SER A 318 15.55 -11.63 4.16
N PRO A 319 14.32 -12.16 4.31
CA PRO A 319 13.49 -12.68 3.22
C PRO A 319 13.48 -11.85 1.94
N THR A 320 13.59 -12.50 0.78
CA THR A 320 13.41 -11.86 -0.53
C THR A 320 11.92 -11.77 -0.89
N LEU A 321 11.51 -10.69 -1.55
CA LEU A 321 10.16 -10.53 -2.08
C LEU A 321 9.94 -11.42 -3.31
N GLU A 322 8.89 -12.25 -3.28
CA GLU A 322 8.45 -13.06 -4.42
C GLU A 322 7.05 -12.64 -4.89
N VAL A 323 6.77 -12.85 -6.18
CA VAL A 323 5.44 -12.62 -6.76
C VAL A 323 4.53 -13.80 -6.42
N CYS A 324 3.48 -13.54 -5.63
CA CYS A 324 2.48 -14.57 -5.34
C CYS A 324 1.43 -14.65 -6.47
N HIS A 325 1.41 -15.73 -7.25
CA HIS A 325 0.49 -15.89 -8.39
C HIS A 325 -1.01 -15.84 -8.04
N SER A 326 -1.38 -15.90 -6.76
CA SER A 326 -2.77 -15.80 -6.29
C SER A 326 -3.20 -14.37 -5.88
N SER A 327 -2.29 -13.40 -5.86
CA SER A 327 -2.60 -12.02 -5.45
C SER A 327 -1.58 -11.02 -6.01
N THR A 328 -2.04 -9.89 -6.55
CA THR A 328 -1.23 -8.79 -7.12
C THR A 328 -0.34 -8.04 -6.10
N LYS A 329 0.00 -8.68 -4.96
CA LYS A 329 0.80 -8.12 -3.87
C LYS A 329 2.16 -8.83 -3.80
N LEU A 330 3.20 -8.04 -3.59
CA LEU A 330 4.53 -8.53 -3.19
C LEU A 330 4.44 -9.06 -1.75
N MET A 331 5.02 -10.24 -1.50
CA MET A 331 5.16 -10.79 -0.15
C MET A 331 6.60 -11.25 0.08
N ALA A 332 7.10 -11.03 1.28
CA ALA A 332 8.40 -11.54 1.73
C ALA A 332 8.24 -13.01 2.17
N GLN A 333 9.09 -13.90 1.68
CA GLN A 333 9.04 -15.33 2.03
C GLN A 333 9.85 -15.60 3.31
N VAL A 334 9.15 -15.90 4.42
CA VAL A 334 9.78 -16.30 5.69
C VAL A 334 10.47 -17.64 5.55
#